data_AF-A0A6J8E8R8-F1
#
_entry.id   AF-A0A6J8E8R8-F1
#
_cell.length_a   1.000
_cell.length_b   1.000
_cell.length_c   1.000
_cell.angle_alpha   90.00
_cell.angle_beta   90.00
_cell.angle_gamma   90.00
#
_symmetry.space_group_name_H-M   'P 1'
#
loop_
_entity.id
_entity.type
_entity.pdbx_description
1 polymer ?
#
loop_
_entity_poly.entity_id
_entity_poly.type
_entity_poly.pdbx_seq_one_letter_code
_entity_poly.pdbx_strand_id
1 'polypeptide(L)'
;MITLAYFTTKFICRLVVFPLPWRGFTTFLNVIDGLALVVMYMSLIVNLVNPKEQYQDTFHDAVHSLQIFRVFRLFRLVRHISGFRILVYTLRASMGDFLVMLLSLCTGVLLFSSLAYFSQDSAFAHIPDAAWWAIVTLTTVGYGDIYPSTVQGRLIASTCAITGVCLLALLIPVLVNNFLLFSSHYVGIERRQNSKKELFIRKQTLVSPK
;
A
#
# COMPACT_ATOMS: atom_id res chain seq x y z
N MET A 1 19.89 19.66 9.23
CA MET A 1 20.66 19.52 10.49
C MET A 1 19.79 19.12 11.69
N ILE A 2 18.72 19.85 12.01
CA ILE A 2 17.86 19.58 13.20
C ILE A 2 17.25 18.16 13.17
N THR A 3 16.75 17.72 12.00
CA THR A 3 16.22 16.36 11.79
C THR A 3 17.27 15.27 11.93
N LEU A 4 18.50 15.53 11.47
CA LEU A 4 19.63 14.62 11.57
C LEU A 4 20.04 14.42 13.04
N ALA A 5 20.23 15.50 13.78
CA ALA A 5 20.57 15.45 15.20
C ALA A 5 19.50 14.68 15.99
N TYR A 6 18.21 15.00 15.79
CA TYR A 6 17.11 14.30 16.45
C TYR A 6 17.07 12.79 16.12
N PHE A 7 17.26 12.41 14.85
CA PHE A 7 17.26 11.00 14.45
C PHE A 7 18.46 10.23 15.00
N THR A 8 19.63 10.86 15.00
CA THR A 8 20.87 10.27 15.51
C THR A 8 20.77 10.04 17.01
N THR A 9 20.35 11.05 17.78
CA THR A 9 20.16 10.92 19.23
C THR A 9 19.14 9.84 19.56
N LYS A 10 18.03 9.76 18.82
CA LYS A 10 17.00 8.72 19.02
C LYS A 10 17.49 7.31 18.68
N PHE A 11 18.38 7.16 17.69
CA PHE A 11 18.99 5.89 17.33
C PHE A 11 20.02 5.44 18.38
N ILE A 12 20.87 6.36 18.85
CA ILE A 12 21.84 6.11 19.92
C ILE A 12 21.13 5.72 21.22
N CYS A 13 20.09 6.47 21.63
CA CYS A 13 19.29 6.12 22.80
C CYS A 13 18.65 4.72 22.69
N ARG A 14 18.19 4.30 21.49
CA ARG A 14 17.68 2.93 21.32
C ARG A 14 18.76 1.87 21.48
N LEU A 15 19.97 2.11 20.93
CA LEU A 15 21.10 1.20 21.05
C LEU A 15 21.56 1.02 22.50
N VAL A 16 21.52 2.10 23.29
CA VAL A 16 21.95 2.09 24.69
C VAL A 16 20.89 1.50 25.62
N VAL A 17 19.61 1.81 25.41
CA VAL A 17 18.51 1.40 26.31
C VAL A 17 18.00 -0.02 26.00
N PHE A 18 18.10 -0.48 24.75
CA PHE A 18 17.78 -1.86 24.37
C PHE A 18 19.07 -2.59 23.94
N PRO A 19 19.70 -3.39 24.83
CA PRO A 19 20.76 -4.31 24.43
C PRO A 19 20.12 -5.41 23.57
N LEU A 20 20.15 -5.22 22.24
CA LEU A 20 19.43 -6.06 21.28
C LEU A 20 20.01 -7.48 21.24
N PRO A 21 19.21 -8.54 21.47
CA PRO A 21 19.46 -9.81 20.79
C PRO A 21 19.21 -9.61 19.29
N TRP A 22 20.01 -10.23 18.43
CA TRP A 22 20.00 -10.08 16.96
C TRP A 22 18.61 -10.18 16.29
N ARG A 23 17.63 -10.83 16.93
CA ARG A 23 16.22 -10.90 16.49
C ARG A 23 15.46 -9.56 16.46
N GLY A 24 15.89 -8.55 17.21
CA GLY A 24 15.24 -7.24 17.22
C GLY A 24 15.54 -6.38 15.98
N PHE A 25 16.70 -6.59 15.34
CA PHE A 25 17.09 -5.88 14.12
C PHE A 25 16.35 -6.37 12.87
N THR A 26 15.89 -7.61 12.85
CA THR A 26 15.23 -8.23 11.68
C THR A 26 13.75 -7.84 11.52
N THR A 27 13.19 -6.99 12.40
CA THR A 27 11.85 -6.45 12.17
C THR A 27 11.90 -5.45 11.02
N PHE A 28 11.12 -5.67 9.95
CA PHE A 28 11.08 -4.86 8.72
C PHE A 28 11.11 -3.34 8.98
N LEU A 29 10.38 -2.86 9.99
CA LEU A 29 10.32 -1.45 10.36
C LEU A 29 11.63 -0.88 10.93
N ASN A 30 12.46 -1.70 11.58
CA ASN A 30 13.77 -1.28 12.10
C ASN A 30 14.83 -1.23 10.98
N VAL A 31 14.71 -2.09 9.96
CA VAL A 31 15.57 -2.06 8.76
C VAL A 31 15.35 -0.77 7.97
N ILE A 32 14.09 -0.38 7.74
CA ILE A 32 13.75 0.90 7.10
C ILE A 32 14.34 2.08 7.89
N ASP A 33 14.30 2.01 9.22
CA ASP A 33 14.81 3.07 10.10
C ASP A 33 16.34 3.23 9.99
N GLY A 34 17.07 2.10 9.94
CA GLY A 34 18.51 2.09 9.72
C GLY A 34 18.89 2.60 8.32
N LEU A 35 18.19 2.13 7.28
CA LEU A 35 18.42 2.54 5.89
C LEU A 35 18.22 4.06 5.72
N ALA A 36 17.17 4.62 6.32
CA ALA A 36 16.91 6.06 6.26
C ALA A 36 18.01 6.89 6.95
N LEU A 37 18.60 6.37 8.03
CA LEU A 37 19.71 6.99 8.73
C LEU A 37 20.99 6.94 7.88
N VAL A 38 21.28 5.80 7.24
CA VAL A 38 22.41 5.65 6.30
C VAL A 38 22.30 6.63 5.14
N VAL A 39 21.16 6.70 4.45
CA VAL A 39 20.94 7.63 3.32
C VAL A 39 21.16 9.10 3.74
N MET A 40 20.74 9.45 4.96
CA MET A 40 20.90 10.81 5.48
C MET A 40 22.36 11.14 5.82
N TYR A 41 23.12 10.20 6.36
CA TYR A 41 24.56 10.36 6.61
C TYR A 41 25.36 10.43 5.31
N MET A 42 25.04 9.57 4.33
CA MET A 42 25.66 9.61 3.00
C MET A 42 25.47 10.97 2.34
N SER A 43 24.25 11.51 2.38
CA SER A 43 23.96 12.86 1.86
C SER A 43 24.71 13.96 2.61
N LEU A 44 24.91 13.84 3.92
CA LEU A 44 25.70 14.81 4.69
C LEU A 44 27.18 14.79 4.30
N ILE A 45 27.77 13.59 4.22
CA ILE A 45 29.19 13.40 3.91
C ILE A 45 29.51 13.96 2.51
N VAL A 46 28.66 13.68 1.52
CA VAL A 46 28.82 14.21 0.15
C VAL A 46 28.79 15.76 0.15
N ASN A 47 27.85 16.36 0.90
CA ASN A 47 27.75 17.83 1.00
C ASN A 47 28.91 18.48 1.77
N LEU A 48 29.55 17.77 2.71
CA LEU A 48 30.67 18.29 3.51
C LEU A 48 32.02 18.17 2.79
N VAL A 49 32.22 17.09 2.01
CA VAL A 49 33.49 16.83 1.32
C VAL A 49 33.63 17.69 0.06
N ASN A 50 32.56 17.87 -0.71
CA ASN A 50 32.60 18.60 -1.98
C ASN A 50 31.48 19.65 -2.09
N PRO A 51 31.53 20.76 -1.33
CA PRO A 51 30.51 21.81 -1.36
C PRO A 51 30.47 22.64 -2.67
N LYS A 52 31.44 22.47 -3.58
CA LYS A 52 31.57 23.29 -4.81
C LYS A 52 31.38 22.52 -6.13
N GLU A 53 31.31 21.19 -6.09
CA GLU A 53 31.12 20.31 -7.26
C GLU A 53 29.64 19.84 -7.35
N GLN A 54 28.70 20.76 -7.10
CA GLN A 54 27.29 20.44 -6.85
C GLN A 54 26.52 19.99 -8.12
N TYR A 55 27.16 19.87 -9.28
CA TYR A 55 26.43 19.73 -10.55
C TYR A 55 27.05 18.84 -11.63
N GLN A 56 28.18 18.15 -11.42
CA GLN A 56 28.86 17.45 -12.52
C GLN A 56 29.10 15.95 -12.37
N ASP A 57 28.81 15.35 -11.21
CA ASP A 57 29.03 13.92 -10.98
C ASP A 57 27.74 13.10 -10.88
N THR A 58 27.65 12.04 -11.68
CA THR A 58 26.64 10.95 -11.61
C THR A 58 26.41 10.42 -10.18
N PHE A 59 27.44 10.50 -9.32
CA PHE A 59 27.35 10.11 -7.91
C PHE A 59 26.43 11.01 -7.07
N HIS A 60 26.41 12.32 -7.34
CA HIS A 60 25.54 13.25 -6.60
C HIS A 60 24.05 12.99 -6.92
N ASP A 61 23.75 12.74 -8.19
CA ASP A 61 22.39 12.41 -8.65
C ASP A 61 21.89 11.05 -8.13
N ALA A 62 22.78 10.06 -8.04
CA ALA A 62 22.47 8.79 -7.40
C ALA A 62 22.11 8.98 -5.91
N VAL A 63 22.89 9.79 -5.18
CA VAL A 63 22.63 10.10 -3.77
C VAL A 63 21.33 10.90 -3.59
N HIS A 64 21.01 11.79 -4.53
CA HIS A 64 19.72 12.50 -4.55
C HIS A 64 18.54 11.56 -4.81
N SER A 65 18.68 10.62 -5.75
CA SER A 65 17.68 9.60 -6.05
C SER A 65 17.43 8.69 -4.84
N LEU A 66 18.49 8.35 -4.08
CA LEU A 66 18.37 7.63 -2.81
C LEU A 66 17.55 8.41 -1.76
N GLN A 67 17.32 9.71 -1.90
CA GLN A 67 16.46 10.45 -0.97
C GLN A 67 14.99 10.07 -1.06
N ILE A 68 14.53 9.42 -2.14
CA ILE A 68 13.20 8.79 -2.20
C ILE A 68 13.01 7.82 -1.03
N PHE A 69 14.08 7.22 -0.51
CA PHE A 69 13.99 6.36 0.66
C PHE A 69 13.49 7.08 1.92
N ARG A 70 13.55 8.42 1.97
CA ARG A 70 12.97 9.22 3.05
C ARG A 70 11.45 9.09 3.10
N VAL A 71 10.76 8.80 1.98
CA VAL A 71 9.31 8.55 1.98
C VAL A 71 8.98 7.33 2.83
N PHE A 72 9.85 6.30 2.89
CA PHE A 72 9.62 5.12 3.72
C PHE A 72 9.57 5.44 5.22
N ARG A 73 10.08 6.60 5.66
CA ARG A 73 9.89 7.04 7.05
C ARG A 73 8.42 7.29 7.41
N LEU A 74 7.53 7.49 6.41
CA LEU A 74 6.07 7.53 6.63
C LEU A 74 5.55 6.20 7.19
N PHE A 75 6.17 5.05 6.84
CA PHE A 75 5.85 3.75 7.45
C PHE A 75 6.21 3.69 8.95
N ARG A 76 6.93 4.68 9.49
CA ARG A 76 7.10 4.82 10.94
C ARG A 76 5.84 5.36 11.62
N LEU A 77 4.93 6.04 10.93
CA LEU A 77 3.62 6.41 11.50
C LEU A 77 2.74 5.16 11.66
N VAL A 78 2.84 4.22 10.72
CA VAL A 78 2.12 2.95 10.74
C VAL A 78 2.31 2.17 12.04
N ARG A 79 3.51 2.20 12.66
CA ARG A 79 3.75 1.50 13.94
C ARG A 79 2.99 2.10 15.14
N HIS A 80 2.65 3.38 15.08
CA HIS A 80 1.95 4.08 16.16
C HIS A 80 0.43 3.94 16.03
N ILE A 81 -0.05 3.60 14.84
CA ILE A 81 -1.45 3.39 14.55
C ILE A 81 -1.74 1.90 14.73
N SER A 82 -2.21 1.52 15.92
CA SER A 82 -2.70 0.16 16.22
C SER A 82 -3.75 -0.32 15.20
N GLY A 83 -4.54 0.61 14.65
CA GLY A 83 -5.51 0.38 13.57
C GLY A 83 -4.90 -0.15 12.27
N PHE A 84 -3.63 0.15 11.95
CA PHE A 84 -3.01 -0.39 10.73
C PHE A 84 -2.75 -1.89 10.82
N ARG A 85 -2.43 -2.40 12.03
CA ARG A 85 -2.27 -3.85 12.22
C ARG A 85 -3.60 -4.57 11.96
N ILE A 86 -4.70 -4.01 12.47
CA ILE A 86 -6.05 -4.50 12.24
C ILE A 86 -6.38 -4.44 10.74
N LEU A 87 -6.11 -3.32 10.08
CA LEU A 87 -6.28 -3.15 8.64
C LEU A 87 -5.54 -4.23 7.84
N VAL A 88 -4.26 -4.49 8.14
CA VAL A 88 -3.47 -5.52 7.46
C VAL A 88 -4.01 -6.92 7.72
N TYR A 89 -4.42 -7.23 8.95
CA TYR A 89 -5.04 -8.52 9.25
C TYR A 89 -6.34 -8.72 8.49
N THR A 90 -7.19 -7.70 8.43
CA THR A 90 -8.45 -7.76 7.69
C THR A 90 -8.21 -7.83 6.18
N LEU A 91 -7.28 -7.04 5.64
CA LEU A 91 -6.85 -7.12 4.25
C LEU A 91 -6.35 -8.53 3.92
N ARG A 92 -5.47 -9.10 4.76
CA ARG A 92 -4.93 -10.45 4.56
C ARG A 92 -6.02 -11.51 4.53
N ALA A 93 -7.05 -11.37 5.35
CA ALA A 93 -8.19 -12.27 5.35
C ALA A 93 -9.06 -12.13 4.10
N SER A 94 -9.22 -10.91 3.60
CA SER A 94 -9.96 -10.62 2.36
C SER A 94 -9.10 -10.72 1.09
N MET A 95 -7.85 -11.19 1.17
CA MET A 95 -6.95 -11.28 0.01
C MET A 95 -7.48 -12.20 -1.08
N GLY A 96 -8.17 -13.28 -0.72
CA GLY A 96 -8.77 -14.18 -1.71
C GLY A 96 -9.81 -13.46 -2.58
N ASP A 97 -10.68 -12.67 -1.96
CA ASP A 97 -11.74 -11.94 -2.65
C ASP A 97 -11.19 -10.76 -3.45
N PHE A 98 -10.20 -10.04 -2.89
CA PHE A 98 -9.46 -9.01 -3.61
C PHE A 98 -8.72 -9.57 -4.82
N LEU A 99 -8.15 -10.77 -4.71
CA LEU A 99 -7.47 -11.41 -5.83
C LEU A 99 -8.45 -11.77 -6.94
N VAL A 100 -9.63 -12.30 -6.60
CA VAL A 100 -10.68 -12.60 -7.58
C VAL A 100 -11.15 -11.32 -8.28
N MET A 101 -11.35 -10.23 -7.54
CA MET A 101 -11.69 -8.90 -8.09
C MET A 101 -10.60 -8.36 -9.02
N LEU A 102 -9.33 -8.48 -8.63
CA LEU A 102 -8.21 -8.01 -9.45
C LEU A 102 -8.06 -8.86 -10.72
N LEU A 103 -8.22 -10.17 -10.61
CA LEU A 103 -8.15 -11.09 -11.76
C LEU A 103 -9.28 -10.84 -12.76
N SER A 104 -10.50 -10.56 -12.29
CA SER A 104 -11.63 -10.24 -13.18
C SER A 104 -11.46 -8.89 -13.88
N LEU A 105 -10.88 -7.90 -13.20
CA LEU A 105 -10.48 -6.63 -13.83
C LEU A 105 -9.38 -6.85 -14.87
N CYS A 106 -8.35 -7.63 -14.56
CA CYS A 106 -7.27 -7.94 -15.49
C CYS A 106 -7.76 -8.66 -16.75
N THR A 107 -8.66 -9.64 -16.62
CA THR A 107 -9.25 -10.29 -17.79
C THR A 107 -10.13 -9.34 -18.60
N GLY A 108 -10.90 -8.46 -17.95
CA GLY A 108 -11.64 -7.39 -18.61
C GLY A 108 -10.72 -6.46 -19.41
N VAL A 109 -9.61 -6.00 -18.80
CA VAL A 109 -8.61 -5.17 -19.47
C VAL A 109 -8.05 -5.90 -20.69
N LEU A 110 -7.57 -7.13 -20.54
CA LEU A 110 -6.99 -7.89 -21.66
C LEU A 110 -7.99 -8.10 -22.81
N LEU A 111 -9.25 -8.40 -22.48
CA LEU A 111 -10.32 -8.59 -23.47
C LEU A 111 -10.59 -7.29 -24.25
N PHE A 112 -10.89 -6.19 -23.56
CA PHE A 112 -11.22 -4.93 -24.22
C PHE A 112 -10.02 -4.28 -24.91
N SER A 113 -8.81 -4.48 -24.41
CA SER A 113 -7.58 -4.03 -25.08
C SER A 113 -7.38 -4.74 -26.41
N SER A 114 -7.61 -6.06 -26.44
CA SER A 114 -7.48 -6.85 -27.67
C SER A 114 -8.54 -6.45 -28.70
N LEU A 115 -9.79 -6.22 -28.27
CA LEU A 115 -10.86 -5.73 -29.14
C LEU A 115 -10.58 -4.32 -29.67
N ALA A 116 -10.11 -3.42 -28.80
CA ALA A 116 -9.75 -2.05 -29.16
C ALA A 116 -8.59 -2.02 -30.17
N TYR A 117 -7.54 -2.83 -29.97
CA TYR A 117 -6.44 -2.96 -30.93
C TYR A 117 -6.93 -3.49 -32.29
N PHE A 118 -7.85 -4.47 -32.30
CA PHE A 118 -8.40 -5.02 -33.54
C PHE A 118 -9.32 -4.04 -34.30
N SER A 119 -9.82 -2.99 -33.64
CA SER A 119 -10.61 -1.94 -34.29
C SER A 119 -9.82 -1.07 -35.29
N GLN A 120 -8.49 -1.28 -35.37
CA GLN A 120 -7.56 -0.55 -36.25
C GLN A 120 -7.64 0.98 -36.08
N ASP A 121 -8.01 1.43 -34.89
CA ASP A 121 -8.01 2.84 -34.54
C ASP A 121 -6.58 3.36 -34.38
N SER A 122 -6.27 4.50 -34.98
CA SER A 122 -4.96 5.14 -34.84
C SER A 122 -4.62 5.51 -33.38
N ALA A 123 -5.64 5.63 -32.52
CA ALA A 123 -5.46 5.85 -31.09
C ALA A 123 -4.82 4.67 -30.34
N PHE A 124 -4.85 3.45 -30.91
CA PHE A 124 -4.34 2.23 -30.28
C PHE A 124 -3.18 1.64 -31.09
N ALA A 125 -2.08 2.39 -31.19
CA ALA A 125 -0.91 2.00 -31.97
C ALA A 125 -0.27 0.69 -31.47
N HIS A 126 -0.23 0.48 -30.15
CA HIS A 126 0.28 -0.75 -29.55
C HIS A 126 -0.71 -1.32 -28.51
N ILE A 127 -0.61 -2.64 -28.28
CA ILE A 127 -1.43 -3.34 -27.25
C ILE A 127 -1.33 -2.69 -25.86
N PRO A 128 -0.15 -2.21 -25.39
CA PRO A 128 -0.05 -1.49 -24.13
C PRO A 128 -0.86 -0.18 -24.08
N ASP A 129 -1.00 0.53 -25.19
CA ASP A 129 -1.78 1.77 -25.26
C ASP A 129 -3.27 1.48 -25.12
N ALA A 130 -3.75 0.42 -25.80
CA ALA A 130 -5.10 -0.09 -25.61
C ALA A 130 -5.35 -0.60 -24.18
N ALA A 131 -4.34 -1.20 -23.55
CA ALA A 131 -4.40 -1.62 -22.15
C ALA A 131 -4.50 -0.46 -21.17
N TRP A 132 -3.73 0.61 -21.38
CA TRP A 132 -3.86 1.83 -20.59
C TRP A 132 -5.27 2.41 -20.69
N TRP A 133 -5.80 2.56 -21.91
CA TRP A 133 -7.16 3.02 -22.13
C TRP A 133 -8.22 2.12 -21.48
N ALA A 134 -8.09 0.79 -21.62
CA ALA A 134 -9.03 -0.16 -21.04
C ALA A 134 -9.00 -0.12 -19.51
N ILE A 135 -7.83 0.02 -18.88
CA ILE A 135 -7.69 0.19 -17.42
C ILE A 135 -8.43 1.45 -16.97
N VAL A 136 -8.16 2.59 -17.59
CA VAL A 136 -8.75 3.90 -17.24
C VAL A 136 -10.26 3.91 -17.46
N THR A 137 -10.76 3.20 -18.47
CA THR A 137 -12.19 3.10 -18.80
C THR A 137 -12.93 2.13 -17.88
N LEU A 138 -12.40 0.93 -17.65
CA LEU A 138 -12.99 -0.07 -16.75
C LEU A 138 -13.02 0.42 -15.29
N THR A 139 -12.03 1.20 -14.88
CA THR A 139 -11.98 1.81 -13.54
C THR A 139 -12.78 3.11 -13.45
N THR A 140 -13.47 3.52 -14.51
CA THR A 140 -14.30 4.74 -14.60
C THR A 140 -13.54 6.06 -14.36
N VAL A 141 -12.20 6.05 -14.46
CA VAL A 141 -11.38 7.25 -14.29
C VAL A 141 -11.53 8.19 -15.48
N GLY A 142 -11.42 7.65 -16.70
CA GLY A 142 -11.71 8.38 -17.94
C GLY A 142 -10.89 9.65 -18.15
N TYR A 143 -9.55 9.59 -18.09
CA TYR A 143 -8.69 10.77 -18.31
C TYR A 143 -8.93 11.47 -19.66
N GLY A 144 -9.29 10.72 -20.70
CA GLY A 144 -9.56 11.25 -22.04
C GLY A 144 -8.31 11.58 -22.85
N ASP A 145 -7.14 11.10 -22.42
CA ASP A 145 -5.85 11.21 -23.12
C ASP A 145 -5.76 10.31 -24.36
N ILE A 146 -6.33 9.11 -24.28
CA ILE A 146 -6.48 8.17 -25.40
C ILE A 146 -7.95 7.78 -25.49
N TYR A 147 -8.54 7.82 -26.68
CA TYR A 147 -9.92 7.42 -26.90
C TYR A 147 -10.14 6.96 -28.35
N PRO A 148 -11.07 6.02 -28.61
CA PRO A 148 -11.36 5.59 -29.96
C PRO A 148 -12.03 6.71 -30.77
N SER A 149 -11.47 6.98 -31.94
CA SER A 149 -11.98 7.94 -32.90
C SER A 149 -12.99 7.31 -33.87
N THR A 150 -12.84 6.01 -34.16
CA THR A 150 -13.62 5.23 -35.12
C THR A 150 -15.00 4.83 -34.61
N VAL A 151 -15.95 4.57 -35.52
CA VAL A 151 -17.31 4.12 -35.17
C VAL A 151 -17.28 2.78 -34.43
N GLN A 152 -16.47 1.83 -34.91
CA GLN A 152 -16.33 0.51 -34.28
C GLN A 152 -15.66 0.61 -32.91
N GLY A 153 -14.59 1.41 -32.79
CA GLY A 153 -13.93 1.68 -31.52
C GLY A 153 -14.86 2.31 -30.48
N ARG A 154 -15.76 3.23 -30.89
CA ARG A 154 -16.76 3.83 -30.00
C ARG A 154 -17.81 2.83 -29.51
N LEU A 155 -18.21 1.87 -30.33
CA LEU A 155 -19.11 0.79 -29.89
C LEU A 155 -18.42 -0.09 -28.84
N ILE A 156 -17.15 -0.45 -29.05
CA ILE A 156 -16.33 -1.20 -28.10
C ILE A 156 -16.11 -0.40 -26.81
N ALA A 157 -15.88 0.90 -26.91
CA ALA A 157 -15.75 1.78 -25.75
C ALA A 157 -17.03 1.84 -24.92
N SER A 158 -18.18 1.91 -25.58
CA SER A 158 -19.48 1.97 -24.92
C SER A 158 -19.75 0.66 -24.15
N THR A 159 -19.49 -0.50 -24.75
CA THR A 159 -19.66 -1.80 -24.06
C THR A 159 -18.63 -2.00 -22.96
N CYS A 160 -17.39 -1.52 -23.15
CA CYS A 160 -16.34 -1.51 -22.14
C CYS A 160 -16.76 -0.70 -20.90
N ALA A 161 -17.25 0.52 -21.10
CA ALA A 161 -17.70 1.40 -20.03
C ALA A 161 -18.86 0.78 -19.22
N ILE A 162 -19.87 0.23 -19.90
CA ILE A 162 -21.00 -0.44 -19.25
C ILE A 162 -20.50 -1.65 -18.44
N THR A 163 -19.64 -2.47 -19.03
CA THR A 163 -19.08 -3.65 -18.38
C THR A 163 -18.24 -3.28 -17.14
N GLY A 164 -17.45 -2.21 -17.21
CA GLY A 164 -16.68 -1.70 -16.07
C GLY A 164 -17.56 -1.28 -14.90
N VAL A 165 -18.62 -0.52 -15.18
CA VAL A 165 -19.59 -0.12 -14.15
C VAL A 165 -20.27 -1.35 -13.54
N CYS A 166 -20.71 -2.32 -14.36
CA CYS A 166 -21.30 -3.57 -13.87
C CYS A 166 -20.32 -4.39 -13.02
N LEU A 167 -19.05 -4.50 -13.42
CA LEU A 167 -18.02 -5.19 -12.65
C LEU A 167 -17.83 -4.53 -11.28
N LEU A 168 -17.62 -3.21 -11.24
CA LEU A 168 -17.47 -2.50 -9.97
C LEU A 168 -18.72 -2.62 -9.08
N ALA A 169 -19.92 -2.55 -9.67
CA ALA A 169 -21.18 -2.71 -8.94
C ALA A 169 -21.34 -4.10 -8.30
N LEU A 170 -20.75 -5.14 -8.88
CA LEU A 170 -20.77 -6.50 -8.31
C LEU A 170 -19.62 -6.73 -7.32
N LEU A 171 -18.44 -6.19 -7.59
CA LEU A 171 -17.24 -6.46 -6.82
C LEU A 171 -17.20 -5.70 -5.49
N ILE A 172 -17.69 -4.45 -5.47
CA ILE A 172 -17.67 -3.62 -4.25
C ILE A 172 -18.56 -4.22 -3.14
N PRO A 173 -19.84 -4.61 -3.39
CA PRO A 173 -20.68 -5.18 -2.34
C PRO A 173 -20.17 -6.51 -1.79
N VAL A 174 -19.61 -7.37 -2.64
CA VAL A 174 -19.02 -8.65 -2.21
C VAL A 174 -17.86 -8.40 -1.24
N LEU A 175 -16.97 -7.46 -1.59
CA LEU A 175 -15.84 -7.05 -0.76
C LEU A 175 -16.30 -6.43 0.56
N VAL A 176 -17.30 -5.54 0.52
CA VAL A 176 -17.87 -4.91 1.72
C VAL A 176 -18.50 -5.97 2.63
N ASN A 177 -19.29 -6.90 2.08
CA ASN A 177 -19.93 -7.95 2.86
C ASN A 177 -18.91 -8.86 3.53
N ASN A 178 -17.84 -9.24 2.83
CA ASN A 178 -16.78 -10.06 3.40
C ASN A 178 -16.00 -9.32 4.49
N PHE A 179 -15.76 -8.01 4.31
CA PHE A 179 -15.16 -7.17 5.35
C PHE A 179 -16.05 -7.09 6.60
N LEU A 180 -17.37 -6.91 6.42
CA LEU A 180 -18.34 -6.84 7.52
C LEU A 180 -18.45 -8.18 8.26
N LEU A 181 -18.49 -9.30 7.54
CA LEU A 181 -18.47 -10.65 8.12
C LEU A 181 -17.21 -10.84 8.98
N PHE A 182 -16.05 -10.47 8.45
CA PHE A 182 -14.80 -10.60 9.20
C PHE A 182 -14.76 -9.67 10.42
N SER A 183 -15.14 -8.40 10.26
CA SER A 183 -15.18 -7.43 11.36
C SER A 183 -16.11 -7.89 12.49
N SER A 184 -17.32 -8.36 12.16
CA SER A 184 -18.28 -8.87 13.15
C SER A 184 -17.75 -10.10 13.89
N HIS A 185 -17.03 -10.98 13.19
CA HIS A 185 -16.39 -12.16 13.80
C HIS A 185 -15.28 -11.75 14.79
N TYR A 186 -14.47 -10.75 14.44
CA TYR A 186 -13.40 -10.24 15.32
C TYR A 186 -13.97 -9.58 16.58
N VAL A 187 -14.96 -8.71 16.42
CA VAL A 187 -15.65 -8.07 17.55
C VAL A 187 -16.34 -9.11 18.45
N GLY A 188 -16.90 -10.17 17.86
CA GLY A 188 -17.51 -11.28 18.60
C GLY A 188 -16.51 -12.05 19.47
N ILE A 189 -15.31 -12.34 18.93
CA ILE A 189 -14.24 -13.00 19.68
C ILE A 189 -13.76 -12.12 20.84
N GLU A 190 -13.55 -10.82 20.58
CA GLU A 190 -13.09 -9.87 21.61
C GLU A 190 -14.10 -9.75 22.75
N ARG A 191 -15.40 -9.61 22.43
CA ARG A 191 -16.47 -9.61 23.44
C ARG A 191 -16.47 -10.89 24.28
N ARG A 192 -16.35 -12.06 23.65
CA ARG A 192 -16.28 -13.34 24.39
C ARG A 192 -15.08 -13.42 25.31
N GLN A 193 -13.93 -12.91 24.89
CA GLN A 193 -12.74 -12.85 25.73
C GLN A 193 -12.92 -11.91 26.92
N ASN A 194 -13.49 -10.73 26.71
CA ASN A 194 -13.78 -9.78 27.79
C ASN A 194 -14.82 -10.34 28.76
N SER A 195 -15.90 -10.96 28.28
CA SER A 195 -16.89 -11.62 29.15
C SER A 195 -16.28 -12.75 29.98
N LYS A 196 -15.37 -13.56 29.42
CA LYS A 196 -14.65 -14.60 30.17
C LYS A 196 -13.73 -14.00 31.24
N LYS A 197 -13.02 -12.91 30.94
CA LYS A 197 -12.18 -12.20 31.91
C LYS A 197 -13.01 -11.63 33.06
N GLU A 198 -14.13 -10.97 32.76
CA GLU A 198 -15.09 -10.43 33.73
C GLU A 198 -15.63 -11.53 34.66
N LEU A 199 -16.02 -12.69 34.09
CA LEU A 199 -16.49 -13.85 34.85
C LEU A 199 -15.40 -14.42 35.77
N PHE A 200 -14.14 -14.44 35.32
CA PHE A 200 -13.01 -14.92 36.10
C PHE A 200 -12.73 -13.99 37.30
N ILE A 201 -12.74 -12.68 37.06
CA ILE A 201 -12.58 -11.65 38.11
C ILE A 201 -13.70 -11.76 39.15
N ARG A 202 -14.98 -11.85 38.71
CA ARG A 202 -16.12 -12.03 39.61
C ARG A 202 -15.98 -13.28 40.49
N LYS A 203 -15.55 -14.41 39.93
CA LYS A 203 -15.32 -15.64 40.70
C LYS A 203 -14.20 -15.46 41.72
N GLN A 204 -13.10 -14.79 41.38
CA GLN A 204 -12.03 -14.51 42.35
C GLN A 204 -12.50 -13.59 43.48
N THR A 205 -13.28 -12.54 43.18
CA THR A 205 -13.80 -11.63 44.23
C THR A 205 -14.80 -12.29 45.17
N LEU A 206 -15.54 -13.32 44.72
CA LEU A 206 -16.51 -14.04 45.56
C LEU A 206 -15.87 -15.12 46.44
N VAL A 207 -14.65 -15.58 46.11
CA VAL A 207 -13.97 -16.68 46.82
C VAL A 207 -12.97 -16.16 47.87
N SER A 208 -12.70 -14.86 47.92
CA SER A 208 -11.90 -14.22 48.98
C SER A 208 -12.72 -14.11 50.28
N PRO A 209 -12.47 -14.94 51.32
CA PRO A 209 -13.03 -14.68 52.64
C PRO A 209 -12.37 -13.42 53.21
N LYS A 210 -13.15 -12.58 53.90
CA LYS A 210 -12.60 -11.50 54.72
C LYS A 210 -11.86 -12.07 55.93
#